data_AF-A0A452ZHY5-F1
#
_entry.id   AF-A0A452ZHY5-F1
#
_cell.length_a   1.000
_cell.length_b   1.000
_cell.length_c   1.000
_cell.angle_alpha   90.00
_cell.angle_beta   90.00
_cell.angle_gamma   90.00
#
_symmetry.space_group_name_H-M   'P 1'
#
loop_
_entity.id
_entity.type
_entity.pdbx_description
1 polymer ?
#
loop_
_entity_poly.entity_id
_entity_poly.type
_entity_poly.pdbx_seq_one_letter_code
_entity_poly.pdbx_strand_id
1 'polypeptide(L)'
;MKLQHFTQCSIGPRVGKYHLLVCGTTPCMIRGSRDIEDALLKHLGVKRNEVTSDGLFSVGEMECMGCCVNAPMIAVADYTKGSDGYTYNYYEDLTPKRVVELVEMLRRGETPPRGTQNPERKNCGPAGGMTTLLGEPKPPPCRDLDAC
;
A
#
# COMPACT_ATOMS: atom_id res chain seq x y z
N MET A 1 -10.16 -5.82 26.05
CA MET A 1 -9.71 -4.42 26.22
C MET A 1 -8.22 -4.16 25.90
N LYS A 2 -7.40 -5.14 25.46
CA LYS A 2 -5.95 -4.90 25.25
C LYS A 2 -5.54 -4.34 23.88
N LEU A 3 -6.44 -4.30 22.89
CA LEU A 3 -6.07 -3.97 21.50
C LEU A 3 -6.16 -2.48 21.12
N GLN A 4 -6.65 -1.61 22.02
CA GLN A 4 -6.87 -0.18 21.76
C GLN A 4 -5.61 0.64 21.45
N HIS A 5 -4.42 0.08 21.68
CA HIS A 5 -3.15 0.77 21.43
C HIS A 5 -2.61 0.54 20.00
N PHE A 6 -3.12 -0.46 19.28
CA PHE A 6 -2.63 -0.82 17.95
C PHE A 6 -3.53 -0.22 16.88
N THR A 7 -3.01 0.70 16.08
CA THR A 7 -3.76 1.43 15.03
C THR A 7 -4.31 0.54 13.93
N GLN A 8 -3.69 -0.62 13.69
CA GLN A 8 -4.18 -1.62 12.74
C GLN A 8 -5.50 -2.27 13.18
N CYS A 9 -5.78 -2.31 14.49
CA CYS A 9 -7.03 -2.87 15.00
C CYS A 9 -8.14 -1.83 14.85
N SER A 10 -9.07 -2.03 13.91
CA SER A 10 -10.25 -1.19 13.77
C SER A 10 -11.27 -1.50 14.87
N ILE A 11 -11.21 -0.76 15.99
CA ILE A 11 -12.10 -0.96 17.17
C ILE A 11 -13.22 0.10 17.23
N GLY A 12 -13.26 1.00 16.24
CA GLY A 12 -14.20 2.12 16.12
C GLY A 12 -15.31 1.86 15.08
N PRO A 13 -15.74 2.87 14.29
CA PRO A 13 -16.77 2.68 13.28
C PRO A 13 -16.35 1.58 12.30
N ARG A 14 -17.35 0.80 11.87
CA ARG A 14 -17.16 -0.31 10.93
C ARG A 14 -16.36 0.18 9.73
N VAL A 15 -15.34 -0.56 9.32
CA VAL A 15 -14.64 -0.31 8.04
C VAL A 15 -15.36 -1.04 6.91
N GLY A 16 -15.18 -0.58 5.68
CA GLY A 16 -15.69 -1.27 4.50
C GLY A 16 -15.02 -2.63 4.30
N LYS A 17 -15.51 -3.41 3.32
CA LYS A 17 -14.86 -4.68 2.94
C LYS A 17 -13.42 -4.48 2.48
N TYR A 18 -13.11 -3.35 1.86
CA TYR A 18 -11.78 -2.89 1.53
C TYR A 18 -11.48 -1.63 2.33
N HIS A 19 -10.49 -1.71 3.21
CA HIS A 19 -9.99 -0.53 3.89
C HIS A 19 -8.74 -0.01 3.17
N LEU A 20 -8.88 1.15 2.53
CA LEU A 20 -7.83 1.83 1.78
C LEU A 20 -7.05 2.73 2.76
N LEU A 21 -5.81 2.37 3.05
CA LEU A 21 -4.94 3.04 4.02
C LEU A 21 -3.86 3.83 3.28
N VAL A 22 -3.99 5.15 3.26
CA VAL A 22 -3.07 6.06 2.54
C VAL A 22 -1.91 6.45 3.45
N CYS A 23 -0.68 6.39 2.96
CA CYS A 23 0.49 6.87 3.71
C CYS A 23 0.51 8.40 3.79
N GLY A 24 0.42 8.96 5.00
CA GLY A 24 0.45 10.39 5.27
C GLY A 24 1.83 10.98 5.59
N THR A 25 2.84 10.13 5.84
CA THR A 25 4.17 10.61 6.29
C THR A 25 4.93 11.39 5.24
N THR A 26 5.91 12.20 5.69
CA THR A 26 6.69 13.14 4.88
C THR A 26 7.18 12.58 3.55
N PRO A 27 7.79 11.38 3.45
CA PRO A 27 8.25 10.86 2.15
C PRO A 27 7.12 10.67 1.13
N CYS A 28 5.93 10.25 1.59
CA CYS A 28 4.76 10.13 0.73
C CYS A 28 4.10 11.48 0.46
N MET A 29 4.04 12.35 1.47
CA MET A 29 3.49 13.70 1.35
C MET A 29 4.20 14.53 0.27
N ILE A 30 5.54 14.56 0.28
CA ILE A 30 6.33 15.31 -0.72
C ILE A 30 6.26 14.68 -2.12
N ARG A 31 5.79 13.43 -2.23
CA ARG A 31 5.56 12.70 -3.48
C ARG A 31 4.10 12.74 -3.93
N GLY A 32 3.26 13.54 -3.26
CA GLY A 32 1.86 13.77 -3.67
C GLY A 32 0.85 12.81 -3.07
N SER A 33 1.10 12.18 -1.90
CA SER A 33 0.10 11.28 -1.29
C SER A 33 -1.20 11.97 -0.87
N ARG A 34 -1.18 13.29 -0.62
CA ARG A 34 -2.41 14.08 -0.39
C ARG A 34 -3.29 14.11 -1.64
N ASP A 35 -2.70 14.22 -2.82
CA ASP A 35 -3.45 14.16 -4.09
C ASP A 35 -4.06 12.77 -4.32
N ILE A 36 -3.37 11.71 -3.85
CA ILE A 36 -3.90 10.33 -3.86
C ILE A 36 -5.11 10.21 -2.95
N GLU A 37 -5.02 10.73 -1.73
CA GLU A 37 -6.12 10.70 -0.77
C GLU A 37 -7.32 11.52 -1.25
N ASP A 38 -7.10 12.75 -1.73
CA ASP A 38 -8.14 13.63 -2.25
C ASP A 38 -8.85 12.99 -3.44
N ALA A 39 -8.10 12.33 -4.34
CA ALA A 39 -8.67 11.59 -5.46
C ALA A 39 -9.55 10.43 -4.99
N LEU A 40 -9.12 9.67 -3.97
CA LEU A 40 -9.89 8.58 -3.38
C LEU A 40 -11.18 9.08 -2.72
N LEU A 41 -11.09 10.09 -1.85
CA LEU A 41 -12.23 10.65 -1.12
C LEU A 41 -13.25 11.25 -2.09
N LYS A 42 -12.79 12.01 -3.08
CA LYS A 42 -13.65 12.60 -4.13
C LYS A 42 -14.34 11.53 -4.97
N HIS A 43 -13.61 10.50 -5.39
CA HIS A 43 -14.15 9.43 -6.23
C HIS A 43 -15.16 8.55 -5.50
N LEU A 44 -14.91 8.25 -4.22
CA LEU A 44 -15.79 7.45 -3.39
C LEU A 44 -16.96 8.25 -2.79
N GLY A 45 -16.86 9.59 -2.76
CA GLY A 45 -17.91 10.46 -2.25
C GLY A 45 -18.07 10.38 -0.72
N VAL A 46 -16.97 10.13 0.00
CA VAL A 46 -16.96 9.97 1.47
C VAL A 46 -15.93 10.89 2.11
N LYS A 47 -16.08 11.18 3.41
CA LYS A 47 -15.00 11.80 4.19
C LYS A 47 -14.04 10.72 4.70
N ARG A 48 -12.86 11.14 5.18
CA ARG A 48 -11.90 10.26 5.83
C ARG A 48 -12.58 9.50 6.98
N ASN A 49 -12.30 8.21 7.09
CA ASN A 49 -12.86 7.27 8.06
C ASN A 49 -14.38 7.04 7.98
N GLU A 50 -15.04 7.49 6.90
CA GLU A 50 -16.41 7.08 6.58
C GLU A 50 -16.40 5.87 5.64
N VAL A 51 -17.48 5.08 5.70
CA VAL A 51 -17.71 3.96 4.78
C VAL A 51 -18.63 4.42 3.68
N THR A 52 -18.35 3.98 2.46
CA THR A 52 -19.26 4.17 1.32
C THR A 52 -20.63 3.55 1.57
N SER A 53 -21.67 4.10 0.94
CA SER A 53 -23.06 3.62 1.13
C SER A 53 -23.28 2.17 0.70
N ASP A 54 -22.45 1.65 -0.21
CA ASP A 54 -22.44 0.25 -0.64
C ASP A 54 -21.71 -0.69 0.36
N GLY A 55 -21.10 -0.13 1.42
CA GLY A 55 -20.36 -0.87 2.43
C GLY A 55 -19.02 -1.44 1.94
N LEU A 56 -18.58 -1.10 0.72
CA LEU A 56 -17.40 -1.71 0.10
C LEU A 56 -16.10 -1.05 0.55
N PHE A 57 -16.04 0.27 0.64
CA PHE A 57 -14.77 0.99 0.81
C PHE A 57 -14.80 1.91 2.03
N SER A 58 -13.65 2.05 2.68
CA SER A 58 -13.37 3.12 3.64
C SER A 58 -11.94 3.61 3.47
N VAL A 59 -11.73 4.92 3.51
CA VAL A 59 -10.41 5.54 3.36
C VAL A 59 -9.90 6.00 4.72
N GLY A 60 -8.71 5.56 5.10
CA GLY A 60 -8.03 5.99 6.31
C GLY A 60 -6.62 6.48 5.99
N GLU A 61 -6.09 7.34 6.86
CA GLU A 61 -4.68 7.72 6.82
C GLU A 61 -3.89 6.81 7.77
N MET A 62 -2.70 6.39 7.33
CA MET A 62 -1.73 5.66 8.14
C MET A 62 -0.37 6.34 8.06
N GLU A 63 0.42 6.11 9.09
CA GLU A 63 1.81 6.56 9.16
C GLU A 63 2.71 5.73 8.23
N CYS A 64 4.03 5.80 8.43
CA CYS A 64 5.01 5.15 7.58
C CYS A 64 4.73 3.64 7.45
N MET A 65 4.51 3.18 6.21
CA MET A 65 4.28 1.77 5.87
C MET A 65 5.54 1.07 5.30
N GLY A 66 6.71 1.72 5.34
CA GLY A 66 7.98 1.12 4.93
C GLY A 66 8.25 1.09 3.42
N CYS A 67 7.33 1.57 2.58
CA CYS A 67 7.47 1.59 1.12
C CYS A 67 7.97 2.95 0.58
N CYS A 68 8.88 3.62 1.31
CA CYS A 68 9.25 5.03 1.05
C CYS A 68 9.90 5.26 -0.32
N VAL A 69 10.72 4.31 -0.80
CA VAL A 69 11.37 4.40 -2.13
C VAL A 69 10.38 4.19 -3.28
N ASN A 70 9.16 3.73 -2.96
CA ASN A 70 8.03 3.53 -3.86
C ASN A 70 6.88 4.51 -3.57
N ALA A 71 7.18 5.66 -2.95
CA ALA A 71 6.18 6.67 -2.68
C ALA A 71 5.65 7.33 -3.98
N PRO A 72 4.35 7.69 -4.06
CA PRO A 72 3.34 7.53 -3.02
C PRO A 72 2.66 6.15 -3.05
N MET A 73 2.11 5.71 -1.92
CA MET A 73 1.57 4.35 -1.77
C MET A 73 0.33 4.30 -0.87
N ILE A 74 -0.46 3.24 -1.06
CA ILE A 74 -1.53 2.84 -0.14
C ILE A 74 -1.38 1.36 0.22
N ALA A 75 -1.88 0.98 1.39
CA ALA A 75 -2.22 -0.40 1.67
C ALA A 75 -3.72 -0.63 1.49
N VAL A 76 -4.10 -1.80 1.00
CA VAL A 76 -5.50 -2.24 0.97
C VAL A 76 -5.62 -3.45 1.87
N ALA A 77 -6.36 -3.29 2.96
CA ALA A 77 -6.82 -4.41 3.77
C ALA A 77 -8.11 -4.96 3.14
N ASP A 78 -8.04 -6.17 2.58
CA ASP A 78 -9.17 -6.87 1.99
C ASP A 78 -9.78 -7.83 3.03
N TYR A 79 -10.95 -7.47 3.52
CA TYR A 79 -11.76 -8.24 4.46
C TYR A 79 -12.87 -9.04 3.78
N THR A 80 -12.96 -9.06 2.44
CA THR A 80 -14.10 -9.65 1.69
C THR A 80 -14.29 -11.14 1.99
N LYS A 81 -13.21 -11.88 2.22
CA LYS A 81 -13.19 -13.33 2.43
C LYS A 81 -12.97 -13.75 3.90
N GLY A 82 -13.08 -12.81 4.84
CA GLY A 82 -12.82 -13.10 6.26
C GLY A 82 -11.37 -13.51 6.53
N SER A 83 -11.15 -14.32 7.57
CA SER A 83 -9.81 -14.74 8.01
C SER A 83 -9.02 -15.51 6.95
N ASP A 84 -9.70 -16.35 6.18
CA ASP A 84 -9.04 -17.35 5.32
C ASP A 84 -8.54 -16.75 4.01
N GLY A 85 -9.11 -15.62 3.60
CA GLY A 85 -8.73 -14.90 2.39
C GLY A 85 -8.33 -13.46 2.64
N TYR A 86 -8.02 -13.11 3.89
CA TYR A 86 -7.54 -11.78 4.24
C TYR A 86 -6.24 -11.47 3.49
N THR A 87 -6.19 -10.30 2.85
CA THR A 87 -4.95 -9.80 2.26
C THR A 87 -4.67 -8.38 2.70
N TYR A 88 -3.39 -8.06 2.85
CA TYR A 88 -2.91 -6.71 3.13
C TYR A 88 -1.91 -6.34 2.05
N ASN A 89 -2.42 -5.81 0.95
CA ASN A 89 -1.62 -5.57 -0.25
C ASN A 89 -1.12 -4.14 -0.30
N TYR A 90 0.17 -3.97 -0.57
CA TYR A 90 0.74 -2.67 -0.89
C TYR A 90 0.58 -2.37 -2.37
N TYR A 91 0.13 -1.16 -2.66
CA TYR A 91 0.08 -0.60 -4.00
C TYR A 91 0.86 0.70 -3.98
N GLU A 92 1.94 0.71 -4.74
CA GLU A 92 3.01 1.69 -4.60
C GLU A 92 3.22 2.43 -5.93
N ASP A 93 3.99 3.52 -5.93
CA ASP A 93 4.21 4.39 -7.08
C ASP A 93 2.90 4.87 -7.73
N LEU A 94 1.93 5.21 -6.89
CA LEU A 94 0.58 5.55 -7.34
C LEU A 94 0.50 6.94 -7.96
N THR A 95 -0.49 7.09 -8.84
CA THR A 95 -0.95 8.38 -9.35
C THR A 95 -2.46 8.51 -9.06
N PRO A 96 -3.03 9.72 -9.04
CA PRO A 96 -4.47 9.92 -8.85
C PRO A 96 -5.33 9.11 -9.84
N LYS A 97 -4.88 9.00 -11.10
CA LYS A 97 -5.55 8.17 -12.09
C LYS A 97 -5.48 6.69 -11.72
N ARG A 98 -4.27 6.20 -11.39
CA ARG A 98 -4.04 4.78 -11.11
C ARG A 98 -4.77 4.31 -9.85
N VAL A 99 -4.87 5.15 -8.82
CA VAL A 99 -5.57 4.78 -7.58
C VAL A 99 -7.08 4.62 -7.83
N VAL A 100 -7.67 5.46 -8.69
CA VAL A 100 -9.09 5.33 -9.08
C VAL A 100 -9.32 4.06 -9.90
N GLU A 101 -8.45 3.77 -10.87
CA GLU A 101 -8.51 2.51 -11.63
C GLU A 101 -8.45 1.28 -10.70
N LEU A 102 -7.56 1.32 -9.70
CA LEU A 102 -7.39 0.27 -8.71
C LEU A 102 -8.68 0.05 -7.89
N VAL A 103 -9.32 1.13 -7.44
CA VAL A 103 -10.60 1.06 -6.73
C VAL A 103 -11.69 0.42 -7.59
N GLU A 104 -11.79 0.79 -8.87
CA GLU A 104 -12.76 0.18 -9.78
C GLU A 104 -12.49 -1.31 -10.03
N MET A 105 -11.22 -1.71 -10.12
CA MET A 105 -10.85 -3.13 -10.20
C MET A 105 -11.31 -3.90 -8.95
N LEU A 106 -11.04 -3.37 -7.76
CA LEU A 106 -11.49 -3.97 -6.50
C LEU A 106 -13.02 -4.04 -6.40
N ARG A 107 -13.73 -3.00 -6.88
CA ARG A 107 -15.20 -2.96 -6.90
C ARG A 107 -15.78 -4.07 -7.79
N ARG A 108 -15.11 -4.40 -8.90
CA ARG A 108 -15.48 -5.53 -9.77
C ARG A 108 -15.11 -6.90 -9.19
N GLY A 109 -14.48 -6.95 -8.03
CA GLY A 109 -14.02 -8.20 -7.39
C GLY A 109 -12.73 -8.76 -8.00
N GLU A 110 -12.02 -7.97 -8.81
CA GLU A 110 -10.71 -8.34 -9.32
C GLU A 110 -9.65 -8.17 -8.23
N THR A 111 -8.51 -8.85 -8.40
CA THR A 111 -7.33 -8.66 -7.54
C THR A 111 -6.25 -7.94 -8.33
N PRO A 112 -6.08 -6.61 -8.17
CA PRO A 112 -5.05 -5.86 -8.87
C PRO A 112 -3.65 -6.36 -8.49
N PRO A 113 -2.67 -6.29 -9.41
CA PRO A 113 -1.30 -6.69 -9.13
C PRO A 113 -0.72 -5.80 -8.02
N ARG A 114 -0.29 -6.42 -6.92
CA ARG A 114 0.35 -5.74 -5.78
C ARG A 114 1.78 -5.29 -6.10
N GLY A 115 2.30 -4.37 -5.29
CA GLY A 115 3.62 -3.77 -5.40
C GLY A 115 3.60 -2.47 -6.21
N THR A 116 4.74 -2.14 -6.81
CA THR A 116 4.88 -0.97 -7.68
C THR A 116 3.87 -1.00 -8.83
N GLN A 117 3.15 0.10 -9.00
CA GLN A 117 2.27 0.34 -10.15
C GLN A 117 3.01 1.03 -11.31
N ASN A 118 4.31 1.28 -11.14
CA ASN A 118 5.18 1.82 -12.19
C ASN A 118 5.90 0.67 -12.91
N PRO A 119 5.65 0.43 -14.21
CA PRO A 119 6.25 -0.67 -14.96
C PRO A 119 7.75 -0.46 -15.26
N GLU A 120 8.26 0.77 -15.16
CA GLU A 120 9.67 1.08 -15.47
C GLU A 120 10.63 0.67 -14.36
N ARG A 121 10.12 0.13 -13.26
CA ARG A 121 10.91 -0.34 -12.12
C ARG A 121 10.47 -1.72 -11.65
N LYS A 122 11.42 -2.44 -11.06
CA LYS A 122 11.18 -3.74 -10.43
C LYS A 122 11.20 -3.58 -8.92
N ASN A 123 10.08 -3.84 -8.25
CA ASN A 123 9.95 -3.69 -6.79
C ASN A 123 10.47 -2.31 -6.33
N CYS A 124 11.49 -2.28 -5.48
CA CYS A 124 12.15 -1.07 -4.97
C CYS A 124 13.29 -0.53 -5.86
N GLY A 125 13.57 -1.16 -7.00
CA GLY A 125 14.68 -0.78 -7.88
C GLY A 125 14.52 0.60 -8.52
N PRO A 126 15.58 1.16 -9.13
CA PRO A 126 15.52 2.41 -9.86
C PRO A 126 14.56 2.31 -11.06
N ALA A 127 13.85 3.41 -11.34
CA ALA A 127 13.12 3.55 -12.60
C ALA A 127 14.12 3.73 -13.74
N GLY A 128 13.96 2.97 -14.83
CA GLY A 128 14.88 2.97 -15.97
C GLY A 128 15.91 1.84 -15.98
N GLY A 129 15.80 0.89 -15.05
CA GLY A 129 16.63 -0.31 -15.01
C GLY A 129 17.54 -0.39 -13.78
N MET A 130 18.04 -1.60 -13.51
CA MET A 130 18.92 -1.85 -12.37
C MET A 130 20.28 -1.16 -12.60
N THR A 131 20.74 -0.36 -11.63
CA THR A 131 22.07 0.27 -11.65
C THR A 131 23.12 -0.55 -10.87
N THR A 132 22.66 -1.52 -10.09
CA THR A 132 23.45 -2.45 -9.26
C THR A 132 22.81 -3.84 -9.32
N LEU A 133 23.42 -4.85 -8.68
CA LEU A 133 22.92 -6.23 -8.68
C LEU A 133 22.77 -6.83 -10.10
N LEU A 134 23.70 -6.49 -10.99
CA LEU A 134 23.70 -6.93 -12.39
C LEU A 134 24.34 -8.31 -12.60
N GLY A 135 25.27 -8.69 -11.73
CA GLY A 135 25.94 -9.98 -11.78
C GLY A 135 25.15 -11.09 -11.09
N GLU A 136 25.42 -12.34 -11.47
CA GLU A 136 24.87 -13.48 -10.75
C GLU A 136 25.39 -13.50 -9.30
N PRO A 137 24.51 -13.75 -8.30
CA PRO A 137 24.93 -13.85 -6.91
C PRO A 137 25.96 -14.97 -6.72
N LYS A 138 27.11 -14.64 -6.15
CA LYS A 138 28.14 -15.62 -5.75
C LYS A 138 28.33 -15.57 -4.24
N PRO A 139 28.63 -16.71 -3.59
CA PRO A 139 29.02 -16.70 -2.19
C PRO A 139 30.18 -15.72 -1.99
N PRO A 140 30.09 -14.76 -1.05
CA PRO A 140 31.20 -13.89 -0.77
C PRO A 140 32.35 -14.72 -0.16
N PRO A 141 33.60 -14.25 -0.27
CA PRO A 141 34.66 -14.82 0.56
C PRO A 141 34.30 -14.59 2.03
N CYS A 142 33.90 -15.65 2.72
CA CYS A 142 33.64 -15.60 4.14
C CYS A 142 34.96 -15.49 4.89
N ARG A 143 35.04 -14.57 5.86
CA ARG A 143 36.15 -14.55 6.80
C ARG A 143 36.14 -15.86 7.58
N ASP A 144 37.22 -16.62 7.51
CA ASP A 144 37.46 -17.73 8.41
C ASP A 144 37.75 -17.18 9.80
N LEU A 145 36.86 -17.45 10.76
CA LEU A 145 36.99 -17.00 12.15
C LEU A 145 37.92 -17.92 12.96
N ASP A 146 38.20 -19.12 12.45
CA ASP A 146 39.02 -20.14 13.11
C ASP A 146 40.47 -20.12 12.59
N ALA A 147 40.78 -19.31 11.58
CA ALA A 147 42.12 -19.17 10.98
C ALA A 147 43.11 -18.29 11.79
N CYS A 148 42.95 -18.18 13.11
CA CYS A 148 43.88 -17.48 14.02
C CYS A 148 44.87 -18.45 14.66
#